data_AF-A0A7X1LFW4-F1
#
_entry.id   AF-A0A7X1LFW4-F1
#
_cell.length_a   1.000
_cell.length_b   1.000
_cell.length_c   1.000
_cell.angle_alpha   90.00
_cell.angle_beta   90.00
_cell.angle_gamma   90.00
#
_symmetry.space_group_name_H-M   'P 1'
#
loop_
_entity.id
_entity.type
_entity.pdbx_description
1 polymer ?
#
loop_
_entity_poly.entity_id
_entity_poly.type
_entity_poly.pdbx_seq_one_letter_code
_entity_poly.pdbx_strand_id
1 'polypeptide(L)'
;MLGWSNVSVASTAQQIASNAGNVIDVRGRPLNSVRQDFEGKQFSVNEIVLNAVSALDSIEQEASNTGNAVIGGDIGNVEQYFANGSVQHAKNHLVLPDLPGTLRQTGTNTMNLVYSQQSVALSSQNFTKQAEQIVDNRLHVTGAGGGGAIVQEGTNLGNIIVARNVNEVIRDFSGDQVVNNVVTLQDGSRWGSISQNGTNIANYIEAENIGYLRQTSSNGRQIVNNRVEQVTLDGLTQTITSPNITQNSNNYVNVIVLKKTLPDGTPQVVEVLQSAEYGQTVQGANAGTVSQTANAVVIER
;
A
#
# COMPACT_ATOMS: atom_id res chain seq x y z
N MET A 1 24.48 25.91 28.00
CA MET A 1 23.79 26.42 26.78
C MET A 1 23.84 25.30 25.77
N LEU A 2 22.73 24.60 25.55
CA LEU A 2 22.62 23.64 24.45
C LEU A 2 22.59 24.46 23.16
N GLY A 3 23.60 24.31 22.32
CA GLY A 3 23.72 25.02 21.06
C GLY A 3 22.73 24.48 20.05
N TRP A 4 21.55 25.12 19.96
CA TRP A 4 20.67 24.94 18.83
C TRP A 4 21.24 25.79 17.69
N SER A 5 21.89 25.15 16.71
CA SER A 5 22.25 25.79 15.45
C SER A 5 20.99 26.28 14.75
N ASN A 6 21.02 27.50 14.27
CA ASN A 6 19.92 28.12 13.52
C ASN A 6 19.53 27.21 12.34
N VAL A 7 18.27 26.79 12.24
CA VAL A 7 17.79 25.87 11.18
C VAL A 7 17.97 26.46 9.77
N SER A 8 18.26 27.77 9.67
CA SER A 8 18.55 28.50 8.43
C SER A 8 19.85 28.11 7.69
N VAL A 9 20.66 27.19 8.23
CA VAL A 9 21.89 26.67 7.57
C VAL A 9 21.80 25.18 7.19
N ALA A 10 20.66 24.54 7.44
CA ALA A 10 20.47 23.16 7.01
C ALA A 10 20.40 23.11 5.48
N SER A 11 21.32 22.37 4.84
CA SER A 11 21.26 22.03 3.41
C SER A 11 20.47 20.74 3.16
N THR A 12 20.15 19.98 4.21
CA THR A 12 19.47 18.69 4.12
C THR A 12 18.39 18.55 5.18
N ALA A 13 17.25 17.95 4.83
CA ALA A 13 16.22 17.54 5.78
C ALA A 13 15.96 16.03 5.67
N GLN A 14 15.99 15.31 6.80
CA GLN A 14 15.76 13.87 6.83
C GLN A 14 14.76 13.47 7.92
N GLN A 15 13.84 12.57 7.58
CA GLN A 15 12.97 11.87 8.53
C GLN A 15 13.14 10.36 8.34
N ILE A 16 13.37 9.64 9.44
CA ILE A 16 13.27 8.18 9.51
C ILE A 16 12.20 7.86 10.55
N ALA A 17 11.13 7.18 10.15
CA ALA A 17 9.98 6.95 11.03
C ALA A 17 9.32 5.58 10.81
N SER A 18 8.80 4.99 11.88
CA SER A 18 8.09 3.71 11.82
C SER A 18 6.94 3.71 12.82
N ASN A 19 5.71 3.50 12.35
CA ASN A 19 4.53 3.36 13.20
C ASN A 19 3.96 1.94 13.11
N ALA A 20 3.48 1.42 14.24
CA ALA A 20 2.73 0.17 14.29
C ALA A 20 1.47 0.34 15.14
N GLY A 21 0.33 -0.14 14.64
CA GLY A 21 -0.95 -0.07 15.34
C GLY A 21 -1.72 -1.39 15.26
N ASN A 22 -2.23 -1.86 16.39
CA ASN A 22 -3.04 -3.08 16.49
C ASN A 22 -2.35 -4.32 15.86
N VAL A 23 -1.11 -4.56 16.27
CA VAL A 23 -0.30 -5.71 15.83
C VAL A 23 -0.32 -6.79 16.90
N ILE A 24 -0.64 -8.02 16.50
CA ILE A 24 -0.55 -9.22 17.32
C ILE A 24 0.55 -10.09 16.72
N ASP A 25 1.67 -10.21 17.44
CA ASP A 25 2.77 -11.09 17.06
C ASP A 25 3.10 -12.03 18.22
N VAL A 26 2.87 -13.32 18.02
CA VAL A 26 3.20 -14.37 19.01
C VAL A 26 4.46 -15.15 18.66
N ARG A 27 5.31 -14.63 17.77
CA ARG A 27 6.64 -15.13 17.43
C ARG A 27 6.64 -16.62 17.05
N GLY A 28 5.72 -17.00 16.16
CA GLY A 28 5.61 -18.38 15.67
C GLY A 28 4.89 -19.34 16.63
N ARG A 29 4.32 -18.86 17.74
CA ARG A 29 3.46 -19.69 18.59
C ARG A 29 2.06 -19.85 17.99
N PRO A 30 1.31 -20.89 18.39
CA PRO A 30 -0.07 -21.04 17.95
C PRO A 30 -0.99 -19.96 18.52
N LEU A 31 -1.95 -19.52 17.71
CA LEU A 31 -3.06 -18.65 18.07
C LEU A 31 -4.37 -19.40 17.82
N ASN A 32 -5.22 -19.54 18.84
CA ASN A 32 -6.51 -20.21 18.64
C ASN A 32 -7.50 -19.34 17.84
N SER A 33 -7.59 -18.07 18.19
CA SER A 33 -8.45 -17.11 17.49
C SER A 33 -7.98 -15.69 17.76
N VAL A 34 -8.12 -14.84 16.75
CA VAL A 34 -7.89 -13.40 16.81
C VAL A 34 -9.08 -12.72 16.16
N ARG A 35 -9.66 -11.75 16.85
CA ARG A 35 -10.71 -10.90 16.33
C ARG A 35 -10.31 -9.44 16.50
N GLN A 36 -10.38 -8.68 15.41
CA GLN A 36 -10.14 -7.24 15.39
C GLN A 36 -11.39 -6.56 14.81
N ASP A 37 -12.16 -5.91 15.68
CA ASP A 37 -13.32 -5.11 15.31
C ASP A 37 -12.91 -3.64 15.20
N PHE A 38 -13.17 -3.01 14.07
CA PHE A 38 -12.85 -1.60 13.82
C PHE A 38 -14.11 -0.77 13.70
N GLU A 39 -14.32 0.04 14.72
CA GLU A 39 -15.33 1.08 14.78
C GLU A 39 -14.61 2.42 14.92
N GLY A 40 -14.73 3.30 13.92
CA GLY A 40 -14.06 4.60 13.91
C GLY A 40 -12.84 4.67 13.00
N LYS A 41 -11.83 5.46 13.38
CA LYS A 41 -10.72 5.84 12.49
C LYS A 41 -9.35 5.46 13.05
N GLN A 42 -8.51 4.84 12.24
CA GLN A 42 -7.13 4.49 12.56
C GLN A 42 -6.20 5.15 11.52
N PHE A 43 -5.24 5.92 12.01
CA PHE A 43 -4.25 6.61 11.18
C PHE A 43 -2.84 6.23 11.62
N SER A 44 -1.99 5.82 10.68
CA SER A 44 -0.54 5.65 10.86
C SER A 44 0.13 6.54 9.82
N VAL A 45 0.65 7.69 10.27
CA VAL A 45 1.03 8.79 9.38
C VAL A 45 2.44 9.24 9.68
N ASN A 46 3.28 9.23 8.65
CA ASN A 46 4.57 9.93 8.62
C ASN A 46 4.44 11.09 7.65
N GLU A 47 4.44 12.31 8.18
CA GLU A 47 4.24 13.51 7.36
C GLU A 47 5.39 14.49 7.56
N ILE A 48 5.85 15.04 6.44
CA ILE A 48 6.69 16.23 6.37
C ILE A 48 5.93 17.28 5.57
N VAL A 49 5.67 18.43 6.17
CA VAL A 49 5.15 19.61 5.49
C VAL A 49 6.16 20.73 5.66
N LEU A 50 6.75 21.18 4.56
CA LEU A 50 7.64 22.33 4.55
C LEU A 50 6.94 23.51 3.91
N ASN A 51 7.24 24.72 4.41
CA ASN A 51 6.70 25.97 3.86
C ASN A 51 7.74 26.72 3.00
N ALA A 52 9.00 26.29 3.02
CA ALA A 52 10.08 26.78 2.17
C ALA A 52 11.15 25.69 2.03
N VAL A 53 11.74 25.56 0.84
CA VAL A 53 12.81 24.56 0.55
C VAL A 53 13.96 25.13 -0.26
N SER A 54 13.95 26.43 -0.58
CA SER A 54 14.93 27.05 -1.47
C SER A 54 16.39 27.00 -0.97
N ALA A 55 16.59 26.70 0.31
CA ALA A 55 17.91 26.52 0.92
C ALA A 55 18.35 25.05 1.04
N LEU A 56 17.48 24.09 0.66
CA LEU A 56 17.75 22.66 0.81
C LEU A 56 18.27 22.07 -0.51
N ASP A 57 19.44 21.48 -0.44
CA ASP A 57 20.01 20.64 -1.49
C ASP A 57 19.27 19.30 -1.56
N SER A 58 18.91 18.74 -0.40
CA SER A 58 18.18 17.47 -0.36
C SER A 58 17.12 17.34 0.73
N ILE A 59 16.10 16.54 0.42
CA ILE A 59 15.08 16.09 1.37
C ILE A 59 14.96 14.57 1.25
N GLU A 60 14.94 13.89 2.39
CA GLU A 60 14.78 12.45 2.46
C GLU A 60 13.73 12.05 3.50
N GLN A 61 12.79 11.20 3.09
CA GLN A 61 11.87 10.52 3.99
C GLN A 61 12.03 9.01 3.80
N GLU A 62 12.36 8.30 4.89
CA GLU A 62 12.31 6.85 4.97
C GLU A 62 11.29 6.45 6.03
N ALA A 63 10.15 5.91 5.61
CA ALA A 63 9.01 5.79 6.50
C ALA A 63 8.25 4.47 6.34
N SER A 64 7.88 3.87 7.48
CA SER A 64 7.12 2.63 7.52
C SER A 64 5.87 2.75 8.38
N ASN A 65 4.77 2.14 7.94
CA ASN A 65 3.55 2.01 8.72
C ASN A 65 3.04 0.57 8.63
N THR A 66 2.69 -0.03 9.77
CA THR A 66 2.01 -1.33 9.81
C THR A 66 0.76 -1.25 10.70
N GLY A 67 -0.40 -1.52 10.13
CA GLY A 67 -1.65 -1.61 10.88
C GLY A 67 -2.28 -3.00 10.76
N ASN A 68 -2.83 -3.49 11.86
CA ASN A 68 -3.72 -4.65 11.90
C ASN A 68 -3.06 -5.92 11.36
N ALA A 69 -1.87 -6.20 11.88
CA ALA A 69 -1.14 -7.40 11.53
C ALA A 69 -1.37 -8.50 12.57
N VAL A 70 -1.58 -9.74 12.11
CA VAL A 70 -1.63 -10.95 12.93
C VAL A 70 -0.53 -11.89 12.45
N ILE A 71 0.42 -12.19 13.32
CA ILE A 71 1.65 -12.92 13.02
C ILE A 71 1.77 -14.09 13.99
N GLY A 72 1.83 -15.31 13.46
CA GLY A 72 1.82 -16.54 14.27
C GLY A 72 2.45 -17.75 13.60
N GLY A 73 2.48 -18.87 14.35
CA GLY A 73 2.89 -20.19 13.84
C GLY A 73 1.73 -20.85 13.13
N ASP A 74 0.88 -21.51 13.90
CA ASP A 74 -0.47 -21.91 13.50
C ASP A 74 -1.49 -20.87 13.98
N ILE A 75 -2.43 -20.51 13.13
CA ILE A 75 -3.49 -19.57 13.46
C ILE A 75 -4.82 -20.28 13.20
N GLY A 76 -5.69 -20.35 14.20
CA GLY A 76 -7.05 -20.84 14.02
C GLY A 76 -7.85 -19.83 13.21
N ASN A 77 -8.63 -18.99 13.89
CA ASN A 77 -9.48 -18.02 13.21
C ASN A 77 -8.88 -16.62 13.28
N VAL A 78 -8.86 -15.91 12.16
CA VAL A 78 -8.65 -14.47 12.10
C VAL A 78 -9.90 -13.82 11.54
N GLU A 79 -10.54 -12.97 12.33
CA GLU A 79 -11.69 -12.18 11.92
C GLU A 79 -11.34 -10.69 12.01
N GLN A 80 -11.39 -10.01 10.86
CA GLN A 80 -11.22 -8.56 10.79
C GLN A 80 -12.51 -7.95 10.26
N TYR A 81 -13.19 -7.19 11.11
CA TYR A 81 -14.47 -6.56 10.80
C TYR A 81 -14.32 -5.04 10.78
N PHE A 82 -14.72 -4.41 9.67
CA PHE A 82 -14.66 -2.96 9.48
C PHE A 82 -16.08 -2.41 9.39
N ALA A 83 -16.50 -1.73 10.45
CA ALA A 83 -17.85 -1.20 10.59
C ALA A 83 -18.14 -0.07 9.59
N ASN A 84 -19.42 0.27 9.44
CA ASN A 84 -19.86 1.26 8.47
C ASN A 84 -19.26 2.63 8.80
N GLY A 85 -18.62 3.26 7.82
CA GLY A 85 -17.93 4.54 8.00
C GLY A 85 -16.60 4.46 8.76
N SER A 86 -16.10 3.26 9.05
CA SER A 86 -14.76 3.08 9.61
C SER A 86 -13.68 3.46 8.58
N VAL A 87 -12.58 4.04 9.05
CA VAL A 87 -11.48 4.50 8.17
C VAL A 87 -10.16 3.97 8.69
N GLN A 88 -9.38 3.41 7.78
CA GLN A 88 -8.03 2.95 8.02
C GLN A 88 -7.08 3.61 7.04
N HIS A 89 -6.04 4.26 7.54
CA HIS A 89 -5.12 4.98 6.69
C HIS A 89 -3.68 4.81 7.16
N ALA A 90 -2.86 4.14 6.34
CA ALA A 90 -1.41 4.16 6.47
C ALA A 90 -0.84 5.09 5.40
N LYS A 91 -0.11 6.13 5.83
CA LYS A 91 0.33 7.22 4.96
C LYS A 91 1.77 7.62 5.21
N ASN A 92 2.58 7.63 4.15
CA ASN A 92 3.78 8.47 4.11
C ASN A 92 3.51 9.64 3.17
N HIS A 93 3.61 10.85 3.70
CA HIS A 93 3.25 12.06 2.98
C HIS A 93 4.38 13.09 3.05
N LEU A 94 4.65 13.67 1.90
CA LEU A 94 5.57 14.78 1.78
C LEU A 94 4.91 15.91 0.99
N VAL A 95 4.80 17.09 1.58
CA VAL A 95 4.24 18.29 0.95
C VAL A 95 5.25 19.41 0.95
N LEU A 96 5.60 19.89 -0.24
CA LEU A 96 6.64 20.90 -0.43
C LEU A 96 6.15 22.00 -1.38
N PRO A 97 6.57 23.26 -1.17
CA PRO A 97 6.23 24.37 -2.06
C PRO A 97 7.10 24.42 -3.31
N ASP A 98 8.25 23.73 -3.32
CA ASP A 98 9.19 23.71 -4.44
C ASP A 98 9.99 22.39 -4.37
N LEU A 99 10.77 22.06 -5.41
CA LEU A 99 11.69 20.94 -5.42
C LEU A 99 13.09 21.36 -4.95
N PRO A 100 13.67 20.69 -3.91
CA PRO A 100 15.09 20.83 -3.61
C PRO A 100 15.94 20.24 -4.75
N GLY A 101 17.27 20.30 -4.66
CA GLY A 101 18.16 19.67 -5.64
C GLY A 101 17.87 18.17 -5.85
N THR A 102 17.63 17.42 -4.76
CA THR A 102 17.19 16.03 -4.81
C THR A 102 16.18 15.74 -3.72
N LEU A 103 15.13 15.03 -4.09
CA LEU A 103 14.07 14.62 -3.19
C LEU A 103 13.88 13.11 -3.23
N ARG A 104 14.07 12.44 -2.09
CA ARG A 104 13.88 10.99 -1.94
C ARG A 104 12.76 10.68 -0.95
N GLN A 105 11.77 9.91 -1.39
CA GLN A 105 10.76 9.33 -0.51
C GLN A 105 10.79 7.82 -0.69
N THR A 106 11.22 7.09 0.33
CA THR A 106 11.17 5.64 0.38
C THR A 106 10.24 5.21 1.50
N GLY A 107 9.32 4.29 1.25
CA GLY A 107 8.46 3.85 2.33
C GLY A 107 7.61 2.63 2.07
N THR A 108 7.25 1.97 3.16
CA THR A 108 6.42 0.77 3.18
C THR A 108 5.18 1.01 4.04
N ASN A 109 4.00 0.79 3.49
CA ASN A 109 2.75 0.87 4.24
C ASN A 109 2.04 -0.47 4.11
N THR A 110 1.67 -1.07 5.24
CA THR A 110 0.95 -2.34 5.28
C THR A 110 -0.26 -2.21 6.16
N MET A 111 -1.45 -2.55 5.63
CA MET A 111 -2.68 -2.64 6.40
C MET A 111 -3.28 -4.04 6.24
N ASN A 112 -3.74 -4.61 7.36
CA ASN A 112 -4.43 -5.90 7.42
C ASN A 112 -3.58 -7.05 6.86
N LEU A 113 -2.53 -7.41 7.59
CA LEU A 113 -1.65 -8.53 7.27
C LEU A 113 -2.00 -9.74 8.15
N VAL A 114 -2.17 -10.90 7.54
CA VAL A 114 -2.16 -12.19 8.22
C VAL A 114 -0.94 -12.96 7.74
N TYR A 115 0.01 -13.22 8.64
CA TYR A 115 1.20 -13.99 8.36
C TYR A 115 1.28 -15.21 9.28
N SER A 116 1.35 -16.38 8.67
CA SER A 116 1.48 -17.67 9.36
C SER A 116 2.65 -18.45 8.77
N GLN A 117 3.52 -18.99 9.63
CA GLN A 117 4.60 -19.88 9.18
C GLN A 117 4.09 -21.27 8.81
N GLN A 118 2.88 -21.62 9.25
CA GLN A 118 2.29 -22.95 9.11
C GLN A 118 0.88 -22.81 8.52
N SER A 119 -0.16 -22.77 9.35
CA SER A 119 -1.54 -22.76 8.86
C SER A 119 -2.37 -21.57 9.32
N VAL A 120 -3.42 -21.27 8.56
CA VAL A 120 -4.54 -20.43 8.96
C VAL A 120 -5.82 -21.25 8.76
N ALA A 121 -6.60 -21.50 9.81
CA ALA A 121 -7.84 -22.26 9.66
C ALA A 121 -8.91 -21.43 8.95
N LEU A 122 -9.16 -20.20 9.41
CA LEU A 122 -10.08 -19.27 8.77
C LEU A 122 -9.46 -17.87 8.75
N SER A 123 -9.47 -17.23 7.59
CA SER A 123 -9.22 -15.79 7.49
C SER A 123 -10.45 -15.10 6.89
N SER A 124 -11.16 -14.36 7.74
CA SER A 124 -12.34 -13.57 7.38
C SER A 124 -12.04 -12.08 7.43
N GLN A 125 -12.31 -11.37 6.33
CA GLN A 125 -12.23 -9.90 6.27
C GLN A 125 -13.55 -9.36 5.73
N ASN A 126 -14.23 -8.54 6.54
CA ASN A 126 -15.54 -7.99 6.18
C ASN A 126 -15.50 -6.47 6.24
N PHE A 127 -15.53 -5.85 5.07
CA PHE A 127 -15.62 -4.41 4.91
C PHE A 127 -17.06 -4.05 4.64
N THR A 128 -17.74 -3.46 5.62
CA THR A 128 -19.12 -3.02 5.44
C THR A 128 -19.20 -1.78 4.53
N LYS A 129 -20.43 -1.42 4.15
CA LYS A 129 -20.69 -0.25 3.30
C LYS A 129 -20.00 1.00 3.88
N GLN A 130 -19.43 1.85 3.04
CA GLN A 130 -18.73 3.08 3.44
C GLN A 130 -17.49 2.89 4.35
N ALA A 131 -17.07 1.66 4.67
CA ALA A 131 -15.74 1.46 5.25
C ALA A 131 -14.68 1.85 4.22
N GLU A 132 -13.58 2.46 4.66
CA GLU A 132 -12.49 2.89 3.80
C GLU A 132 -11.14 2.38 4.31
N GLN A 133 -10.36 1.77 3.43
CA GLN A 133 -8.95 1.52 3.65
C GLN A 133 -8.12 2.26 2.61
N ILE A 134 -7.16 3.05 3.08
CA ILE A 134 -6.23 3.82 2.28
C ILE A 134 -4.80 3.46 2.68
N VAL A 135 -3.98 3.07 1.72
CA VAL A 135 -2.56 2.76 1.92
C VAL A 135 -1.77 3.60 0.92
N ASP A 136 -1.11 4.66 1.38
CA ASP A 136 -0.66 5.76 0.52
C ASP A 136 0.80 6.14 0.75
N ASN A 137 1.58 6.13 -0.32
CA ASN A 137 2.84 6.85 -0.43
C ASN A 137 2.61 8.02 -1.36
N ARG A 138 2.65 9.25 -0.82
CA ARG A 138 2.33 10.44 -1.59
C ARG A 138 3.36 11.54 -1.42
N LEU A 139 3.73 12.13 -2.54
CA LEU A 139 4.57 13.31 -2.64
C LEU A 139 3.78 14.37 -3.39
N HIS A 140 3.70 15.57 -2.82
CA HIS A 140 2.95 16.68 -3.39
C HIS A 140 3.82 17.94 -3.45
N VAL A 141 4.12 18.40 -4.66
CA VAL A 141 4.82 19.68 -4.91
C VAL A 141 3.76 20.72 -5.29
N THR A 142 3.53 21.70 -4.42
CA THR A 142 2.44 22.67 -4.56
C THR A 142 2.83 23.91 -5.38
N GLY A 143 4.11 24.16 -5.64
CA GLY A 143 4.56 25.33 -6.38
C GLY A 143 5.13 25.04 -7.76
N ALA A 144 5.25 26.10 -8.55
CA ALA A 144 5.70 26.06 -9.94
C ALA A 144 7.24 26.12 -10.10
N GLY A 145 7.97 26.23 -8.99
CA GLY A 145 9.44 26.37 -8.99
C GLY A 145 10.18 25.06 -9.23
N GLY A 146 11.52 25.15 -9.27
CA GLY A 146 12.40 24.01 -9.09
C GLY A 146 13.12 23.51 -10.34
N GLY A 147 13.87 22.44 -10.15
CA GLY A 147 14.62 21.74 -11.20
C GLY A 147 15.32 20.47 -10.71
N GLY A 148 15.03 20.05 -9.48
CA GLY A 148 15.65 18.88 -8.88
C GLY A 148 15.06 17.56 -9.36
N ALA A 149 15.66 16.49 -8.84
CA ALA A 149 15.23 15.13 -9.11
C ALA A 149 14.28 14.63 -8.01
N ILE A 150 13.22 13.91 -8.39
CA ILE A 150 12.36 13.15 -7.48
C ILE A 150 12.70 11.67 -7.63
N VAL A 151 12.91 11.00 -6.51
CA VAL A 151 13.01 9.54 -6.41
C VAL A 151 11.97 9.08 -5.40
N GLN A 152 10.94 8.38 -5.86
CA GLN A 152 9.91 7.80 -5.00
C GLN A 152 9.95 6.28 -5.11
N GLU A 153 10.15 5.61 -3.98
CA GLU A 153 10.22 4.16 -3.87
C GLU A 153 9.21 3.68 -2.83
N GLY A 154 8.12 3.06 -3.28
CA GLY A 154 6.98 2.76 -2.41
C GLY A 154 6.53 1.31 -2.47
N THR A 155 6.34 0.66 -1.32
CA THR A 155 5.59 -0.60 -1.23
C THR A 155 4.33 -0.38 -0.40
N ASN A 156 3.16 -0.51 -1.00
CA ASN A 156 1.89 -0.35 -0.30
C ASN A 156 1.07 -1.62 -0.39
N LEU A 157 0.69 -2.17 0.76
CA LEU A 157 0.06 -3.47 0.88
C LEU A 157 -1.24 -3.33 1.68
N GLY A 158 -2.37 -3.73 1.09
CA GLY A 158 -3.66 -3.78 1.74
C GLY A 158 -4.26 -5.18 1.67
N ASN A 159 -4.68 -5.73 2.81
CA ASN A 159 -5.33 -7.04 2.94
C ASN A 159 -4.48 -8.18 2.35
N ILE A 160 -3.44 -8.55 3.09
CA ILE A 160 -2.47 -9.56 2.68
C ILE A 160 -2.61 -10.79 3.56
N ILE A 161 -2.65 -11.98 2.95
CA ILE A 161 -2.55 -13.26 3.66
C ILE A 161 -1.34 -14.01 3.11
N VAL A 162 -0.44 -14.42 3.99
CA VAL A 162 0.68 -15.31 3.65
C VAL A 162 0.70 -16.44 4.66
N ALA A 163 0.53 -17.67 4.20
CA ALA A 163 0.55 -18.87 5.04
C ALA A 163 1.07 -20.06 4.25
N ARG A 164 1.49 -21.16 4.91
CA ARG A 164 1.72 -22.40 4.16
C ARG A 164 0.40 -22.99 3.68
N ASN A 165 -0.55 -23.13 4.60
CA ASN A 165 -1.88 -23.66 4.32
C ASN A 165 -2.96 -22.70 4.81
N VAL A 166 -4.02 -22.52 4.03
CA VAL A 166 -5.22 -21.82 4.47
C VAL A 166 -6.43 -22.72 4.24
N ASN A 167 -7.20 -23.07 5.28
CA ASN A 167 -8.36 -23.94 5.05
C ASN A 167 -9.48 -23.13 4.39
N GLU A 168 -9.77 -21.95 4.93
CA GLU A 168 -10.87 -21.11 4.45
C GLU A 168 -10.49 -19.62 4.41
N VAL A 169 -10.82 -18.96 3.30
CA VAL A 169 -10.77 -17.50 3.16
C VAL A 169 -12.13 -16.96 2.78
N ILE A 170 -12.63 -16.01 3.57
CA ILE A 170 -13.84 -15.25 3.27
C ILE A 170 -13.49 -13.77 3.23
N ARG A 171 -13.76 -13.12 2.09
CA ARG A 171 -13.59 -11.69 1.92
C ARG A 171 -14.85 -11.08 1.35
N ASP A 172 -15.52 -10.24 2.12
CA ASP A 172 -16.73 -9.55 1.68
C ASP A 172 -16.47 -8.03 1.71
N PHE A 173 -16.38 -7.43 0.51
CA PHE A 173 -16.06 -6.02 0.31
C PHE A 173 -17.28 -5.21 -0.13
N SER A 174 -17.84 -4.44 0.79
CA SER A 174 -18.82 -3.39 0.50
C SER A 174 -18.25 -1.98 0.65
N GLY A 175 -17.04 -1.84 1.19
CA GLY A 175 -16.31 -0.58 1.39
C GLY A 175 -15.20 -0.36 0.37
N ASP A 176 -14.68 0.87 0.29
CA ASP A 176 -13.63 1.26 -0.64
C ASP A 176 -12.24 0.88 -0.12
N GLN A 177 -11.39 0.40 -1.04
CA GLN A 177 -9.98 0.16 -0.80
C GLN A 177 -9.16 0.88 -1.86
N VAL A 178 -8.18 1.67 -1.40
CA VAL A 178 -7.31 2.47 -2.27
C VAL A 178 -5.86 2.28 -1.85
N VAL A 179 -5.02 1.82 -2.78
CA VAL A 179 -3.59 1.62 -2.57
C VAL A 179 -2.84 2.48 -3.58
N ASN A 180 -2.11 3.48 -3.10
CA ASN A 180 -1.56 4.55 -3.91
C ASN A 180 -0.05 4.71 -3.70
N ASN A 181 0.64 4.93 -4.81
CA ASN A 181 1.98 5.49 -4.84
C ASN A 181 1.96 6.61 -5.88
N VAL A 182 1.91 7.85 -5.41
CA VAL A 182 1.59 9.01 -6.25
C VAL A 182 2.57 10.15 -6.03
N VAL A 183 3.09 10.69 -7.13
CA VAL A 183 3.70 12.02 -7.17
C VAL A 183 2.69 12.97 -7.79
N THR A 184 2.36 14.05 -7.08
CA THR A 184 1.49 15.12 -7.57
C THR A 184 2.29 16.40 -7.70
N LEU A 185 2.24 17.02 -8.88
CA LEU A 185 2.89 18.28 -9.20
C LEU A 185 1.82 19.33 -9.49
N GLN A 186 2.09 20.59 -9.17
CA GLN A 186 1.24 21.69 -9.58
C GLN A 186 1.49 22.04 -11.06
N ASP A 187 0.50 22.64 -11.71
CA ASP A 187 0.72 23.22 -13.03
C ASP A 187 1.84 24.26 -13.01
N GLY A 188 2.68 24.23 -14.03
CA GLY A 188 3.89 25.05 -14.10
C GLY A 188 5.10 24.56 -13.29
N SER A 189 4.99 23.52 -12.47
CA SER A 189 6.15 22.91 -11.79
C SER A 189 7.25 22.51 -12.77
N ARG A 190 8.51 22.68 -12.36
CA ARG A 190 9.68 22.27 -13.14
C ARG A 190 10.44 21.20 -12.39
N TRP A 191 10.81 20.13 -13.08
CA TRP A 191 11.58 19.02 -12.52
C TRP A 191 12.70 18.63 -13.48
N GLY A 192 13.83 18.21 -12.91
CA GLY A 192 14.93 17.63 -13.68
C GLY A 192 14.55 16.23 -14.16
N SER A 193 14.20 15.36 -13.21
CA SER A 193 13.80 13.98 -13.47
C SER A 193 12.86 13.45 -12.38
N ILE A 194 12.03 12.48 -12.73
CA ILE A 194 11.21 11.73 -11.78
C ILE A 194 11.47 10.24 -11.99
N SER A 195 11.95 9.57 -10.95
CA SER A 195 12.02 8.12 -10.89
C SER A 195 11.00 7.64 -9.87
N GLN A 196 9.99 6.92 -10.32
CA GLN A 196 9.00 6.29 -9.43
C GLN A 196 9.13 4.78 -9.57
N ASN A 197 9.53 4.12 -8.49
CA ASN A 197 9.49 2.67 -8.38
C ASN A 197 8.46 2.31 -7.31
N GLY A 198 7.59 1.35 -7.58
CA GLY A 198 6.69 0.92 -6.52
C GLY A 198 5.90 -0.33 -6.79
N THR A 199 5.56 -1.00 -5.69
CA THR A 199 4.70 -2.18 -5.66
C THR A 199 3.47 -1.86 -4.83
N ASN A 200 2.30 -1.89 -5.47
CA ASN A 200 1.03 -1.70 -4.78
C ASN A 200 0.19 -2.96 -4.90
N ILE A 201 -0.28 -3.46 -3.77
CA ILE A 201 -1.02 -4.72 -3.68
C ILE A 201 -2.28 -4.51 -2.86
N ALA A 202 -3.41 -4.86 -3.44
CA ALA A 202 -4.69 -4.98 -2.75
C ALA A 202 -5.17 -6.43 -2.83
N ASN A 203 -5.57 -7.00 -1.69
CA ASN A 203 -6.22 -8.31 -1.60
C ASN A 203 -5.36 -9.43 -2.19
N TYR A 204 -4.21 -9.67 -1.59
CA TYR A 204 -3.28 -10.72 -2.01
C TYR A 204 -3.30 -11.90 -1.06
N ILE A 205 -3.16 -13.09 -1.62
CA ILE A 205 -3.03 -14.33 -0.86
C ILE A 205 -1.90 -15.14 -1.46
N GLU A 206 -0.99 -15.58 -0.61
CA GLU A 206 0.06 -16.50 -0.97
C GLU A 206 0.00 -17.72 -0.04
N ALA A 207 -0.16 -18.90 -0.63
CA ALA A 207 -0.16 -20.15 0.10
C ALA A 207 0.32 -21.33 -0.74
N GLU A 208 0.70 -22.43 -0.09
CA GLU A 208 0.92 -23.70 -0.78
C GLU A 208 -0.39 -24.44 -1.04
N ASN A 209 -1.40 -24.22 -0.19
CA ASN A 209 -2.73 -24.79 -0.36
C ASN A 209 -3.80 -23.86 0.20
N ILE A 210 -4.93 -23.78 -0.51
CA ILE A 210 -6.13 -23.08 -0.07
C ILE A 210 -7.31 -24.02 -0.26
N GLY A 211 -7.97 -24.43 0.82
CA GLY A 211 -9.12 -25.35 0.74
C GLY A 211 -10.32 -24.71 0.04
N TYR A 212 -10.76 -23.56 0.56
CA TYR A 212 -11.88 -22.80 0.02
C TYR A 212 -11.58 -21.30 0.04
N LEU A 213 -11.94 -20.61 -1.04
CA LEU A 213 -11.89 -19.16 -1.11
C LEU A 213 -13.16 -18.59 -1.69
N ARG A 214 -13.76 -17.68 -0.93
CA ARG A 214 -14.83 -16.80 -1.39
C ARG A 214 -14.42 -15.36 -1.21
N GLN A 215 -14.38 -14.63 -2.33
CA GLN A 215 -14.21 -13.20 -2.32
C GLN A 215 -15.31 -12.53 -3.13
N THR A 216 -16.09 -11.66 -2.48
CA THR A 216 -17.16 -10.91 -3.11
C THR A 216 -16.93 -9.42 -2.94
N SER A 217 -17.20 -8.64 -4.00
CA SER A 217 -17.31 -7.19 -3.91
C SER A 217 -18.67 -6.75 -4.46
N SER A 218 -19.49 -6.13 -3.61
CA SER A 218 -20.90 -5.82 -3.91
C SER A 218 -21.25 -4.35 -3.82
N ASN A 219 -20.35 -3.47 -3.39
CA ASN A 219 -20.56 -2.01 -3.35
C ASN A 219 -19.26 -1.18 -3.34
N GLY A 220 -18.11 -1.80 -3.06
CA GLY A 220 -16.85 -1.12 -2.81
C GLY A 220 -15.91 -1.11 -4.02
N ARG A 221 -15.22 0.01 -4.22
CA ARG A 221 -14.18 0.14 -5.25
C ARG A 221 -12.86 -0.39 -4.72
N GLN A 222 -12.08 -1.02 -5.60
CA GLN A 222 -10.72 -1.43 -5.30
C GLN A 222 -9.79 -0.80 -6.32
N ILE A 223 -8.94 0.10 -5.85
CA ILE A 223 -8.13 0.96 -6.72
C ILE A 223 -6.67 0.82 -6.32
N VAL A 224 -5.82 0.50 -7.29
CA VAL A 224 -4.38 0.36 -7.10
C VAL A 224 -3.65 1.20 -8.14
N ASN A 225 -2.97 2.26 -7.70
CA ASN A 225 -2.38 3.25 -8.59
C ASN A 225 -0.89 3.48 -8.31
N ASN A 226 -0.08 3.38 -9.35
CA ASN A 226 1.24 4.00 -9.42
C ASN A 226 1.18 5.06 -10.51
N ARG A 227 1.31 6.34 -10.16
CA ARG A 227 1.22 7.42 -11.16
C ARG A 227 1.96 8.68 -10.75
N VAL A 228 2.35 9.44 -11.76
CA VAL A 228 2.77 10.83 -11.65
C VAL A 228 1.66 11.67 -12.25
N GLU A 229 1.19 12.63 -11.47
CA GLU A 229 0.05 13.47 -11.80
C GLU A 229 0.44 14.95 -11.78
N GLN A 230 -0.27 15.73 -12.58
CA GLN A 230 -0.23 17.17 -12.54
C GLN A 230 -1.63 17.71 -12.22
N VAL A 231 -1.71 18.66 -11.29
CA VAL A 231 -2.92 19.41 -11.00
C VAL A 231 -2.91 20.69 -11.83
N THR A 232 -3.82 20.77 -12.80
CA THR A 232 -4.03 21.94 -13.67
C THR A 232 -4.49 23.17 -12.85
N LEU A 233 -4.38 24.36 -13.43
CA LEU A 233 -4.90 25.60 -12.81
C LEU A 233 -6.41 25.54 -12.52
N ASP A 234 -7.17 24.76 -13.30
CA ASP A 234 -8.60 24.53 -13.10
C ASP A 234 -8.89 23.49 -12.00
N GLY A 235 -7.85 22.98 -11.32
CA GLY A 235 -7.96 21.99 -10.26
C GLY A 235 -8.16 20.55 -10.75
N LEU A 236 -8.13 20.32 -12.06
CA LEU A 236 -8.21 18.97 -12.64
C LEU A 236 -6.88 18.25 -12.49
N THR A 237 -6.91 16.98 -12.11
CA THR A 237 -5.73 16.12 -12.02
C THR A 237 -5.58 15.28 -13.28
N GLN A 238 -4.41 15.31 -13.89
CA GLN A 238 -4.09 14.53 -15.09
C GLN A 238 -2.82 13.69 -14.88
N THR A 239 -2.83 12.44 -15.35
CA THR A 239 -1.62 11.61 -15.39
C THR A 239 -0.67 12.16 -16.48
N ILE A 240 0.61 12.30 -16.15
CA ILE A 240 1.63 12.78 -17.08
C ILE A 240 2.71 11.72 -17.36
N THR A 241 3.22 11.67 -18.59
CA THR A 241 4.22 10.70 -19.05
C THR A 241 5.32 11.37 -19.88
N SER A 242 5.97 12.38 -19.27
CA SER A 242 7.05 13.16 -19.89
C SER A 242 8.35 12.35 -20.07
N PRO A 243 9.22 12.65 -21.06
CA PRO A 243 10.47 11.91 -21.29
C PRO A 243 11.45 11.84 -20.09
N ASN A 244 11.34 12.76 -19.14
CA ASN A 244 12.16 12.77 -17.92
C ASN A 244 11.48 12.08 -16.73
N ILE A 245 10.40 11.33 -16.98
CA ILE A 245 9.68 10.52 -16.00
C ILE A 245 9.92 9.05 -16.34
N THR A 246 10.57 8.33 -15.42
CA THR A 246 10.74 6.88 -15.49
C THR A 246 9.91 6.24 -14.40
N GLN A 247 9.04 5.29 -14.77
CA GLN A 247 8.15 4.63 -13.82
C GLN A 247 8.25 3.11 -13.98
N ASN A 248 8.66 2.43 -12.91
CA ASN A 248 8.65 0.97 -12.82
C ASN A 248 7.65 0.58 -11.74
N SER A 249 6.56 -0.07 -12.14
CA SER A 249 5.41 -0.21 -11.26
C SER A 249 4.77 -1.58 -11.38
N ASN A 250 4.61 -2.22 -10.22
CA ASN A 250 3.89 -3.47 -10.10
C ASN A 250 2.61 -3.24 -9.31
N ASN A 251 1.48 -3.48 -9.93
CA ASN A 251 0.19 -3.35 -9.28
C ASN A 251 -0.56 -4.68 -9.31
N TYR A 252 -1.12 -5.06 -8.16
CA TYR A 252 -1.85 -6.31 -8.00
C TYR A 252 -3.18 -6.05 -7.28
N VAL A 253 -4.27 -6.56 -7.83
CA VAL A 253 -5.61 -6.55 -7.20
C VAL A 253 -6.19 -7.94 -7.23
N ASN A 254 -6.61 -8.47 -6.08
CA ASN A 254 -7.30 -9.76 -6.00
C ASN A 254 -6.49 -10.90 -6.61
N VAL A 255 -5.23 -11.01 -6.20
CA VAL A 255 -4.29 -12.00 -6.73
C VAL A 255 -4.07 -13.10 -5.70
N ILE A 256 -4.19 -14.33 -6.16
CA ILE A 256 -3.89 -15.53 -5.40
C ILE A 256 -2.67 -16.19 -6.04
N VAL A 257 -1.63 -16.45 -5.24
CA VAL A 257 -0.43 -17.15 -5.66
C VAL A 257 -0.35 -18.47 -4.89
N LEU A 258 -0.39 -19.57 -5.63
CA LEU A 258 -0.21 -20.91 -5.11
C LEU A 258 1.24 -21.34 -5.35
N LYS A 259 2.03 -21.41 -4.27
CA LYS A 259 3.44 -21.83 -4.31
C LYS A 259 3.52 -23.35 -4.18
N LYS A 260 4.22 -24.01 -5.09
CA LYS A 260 4.36 -25.47 -5.03
C LYS A 260 5.31 -25.92 -3.93
N THR A 261 4.83 -26.82 -3.07
CA THR A 261 5.56 -28.07 -2.75
C THR A 261 4.63 -29.17 -2.24
N LEU A 262 4.24 -30.10 -3.12
CA LEU A 262 3.77 -31.42 -2.72
C LEU A 262 4.68 -32.47 -3.36
N PRO A 263 5.59 -33.10 -2.58
CA PRO A 263 6.50 -34.14 -3.07
C PRO A 263 5.81 -35.38 -3.62
N ASP A 264 4.53 -35.57 -3.28
CA ASP A 264 3.72 -36.76 -3.56
C ASP A 264 2.84 -36.64 -4.81
N GLY A 265 2.82 -35.48 -5.47
CA GLY A 265 2.01 -35.25 -6.66
C GLY A 265 0.51 -35.09 -6.39
N THR A 266 0.10 -34.88 -5.13
CA THR A 266 -1.31 -34.65 -4.79
C THR A 266 -1.80 -33.34 -5.43
N PRO A 267 -2.97 -33.33 -6.11
CA PRO A 267 -3.51 -32.12 -6.72
C PRO A 267 -3.80 -31.06 -5.65
N GLN A 268 -3.35 -29.82 -5.86
CA GLN A 268 -3.90 -28.66 -5.15
C GLN A 268 -5.35 -28.48 -5.63
N VAL A 269 -6.31 -28.89 -4.81
CA VAL A 269 -7.73 -28.61 -5.06
C VAL A 269 -8.01 -27.26 -4.44
N VAL A 270 -8.27 -26.26 -5.29
CA VAL A 270 -8.67 -24.93 -4.84
C VAL A 270 -10.03 -24.61 -5.44
N GLU A 271 -11.04 -24.51 -4.57
CA GLU A 271 -12.32 -23.93 -4.96
C GLU A 271 -12.24 -22.40 -4.80
N VAL A 272 -12.10 -21.70 -5.94
CA VAL A 272 -12.02 -20.24 -5.98
C VAL A 272 -13.33 -19.67 -6.52
N LEU A 273 -14.04 -18.93 -5.68
CA LEU A 273 -15.12 -18.04 -6.10
C LEU A 273 -14.68 -16.60 -5.89
N GLN A 274 -14.39 -15.90 -6.99
CA GLN A 274 -14.15 -14.46 -7.00
C GLN A 274 -15.23 -13.78 -7.84
N SER A 275 -15.98 -12.86 -7.24
CA SER A 275 -16.95 -12.02 -7.94
C SER A 275 -16.79 -10.56 -7.54
N ALA A 276 -17.00 -9.66 -8.51
CA ALA A 276 -17.01 -8.23 -8.27
C ALA A 276 -18.09 -7.59 -9.12
N GLU A 277 -19.01 -6.90 -8.45
CA GLU A 277 -20.10 -6.13 -9.07
C GLU A 277 -19.69 -4.68 -9.35
N TYR A 278 -18.58 -4.21 -8.75
CA TYR A 278 -18.10 -2.83 -8.82
C TYR A 278 -16.66 -2.73 -9.36
N GLY A 279 -16.32 -1.52 -9.82
CA GLY A 279 -15.08 -1.24 -10.55
C GLY A 279 -13.82 -1.56 -9.75
N GLN A 280 -13.00 -2.42 -10.33
CA GLN A 280 -11.60 -2.60 -9.95
C GLN A 280 -10.74 -1.85 -10.95
N THR A 281 -9.77 -1.09 -10.46
CA THR A 281 -8.92 -0.28 -11.31
C THR A 281 -7.47 -0.48 -10.92
N VAL A 282 -6.67 -0.86 -11.91
CA VAL A 282 -5.23 -1.00 -11.77
C VAL A 282 -4.59 -0.05 -12.78
N GLN A 283 -3.82 0.93 -12.32
CA GLN A 283 -3.21 1.94 -13.17
C GLN A 283 -1.72 2.06 -12.90
N GLY A 284 -0.93 1.90 -13.94
CA GLY A 284 0.51 2.16 -13.96
C GLY A 284 0.88 3.10 -15.11
N ALA A 285 2.13 3.56 -15.09
CA ALA A 285 2.69 4.40 -16.13
C ALA A 285 2.76 3.74 -17.51
N ASN A 286 2.74 4.54 -18.58
CA ASN A 286 2.90 4.06 -19.96
C ASN A 286 4.36 4.03 -20.45
N ALA A 287 5.35 4.19 -19.55
CA ALA A 287 6.77 4.27 -19.93
C ALA A 287 7.67 3.57 -18.87
N GLY A 288 7.91 2.27 -19.06
CA GLY A 288 8.79 1.44 -18.21
C GLY A 288 8.38 -0.03 -18.19
N THR A 289 9.05 -0.87 -17.37
CA THR A 289 8.59 -2.23 -17.10
C THR A 289 7.44 -2.16 -16.10
N VAL A 290 6.24 -2.49 -16.56
CA VAL A 290 5.01 -2.33 -15.78
C VAL A 290 4.25 -3.65 -15.75
N SER A 291 3.97 -4.15 -14.55
CA SER A 291 3.14 -5.34 -14.33
C SER A 291 1.82 -4.93 -13.70
N GLN A 292 0.71 -5.30 -14.34
CA GLN A 292 -0.64 -5.00 -13.88
C GLN A 292 -1.40 -6.32 -13.85
N THR A 293 -1.69 -6.84 -12.65
CA THR A 293 -2.41 -8.10 -12.49
C THR A 293 -3.69 -7.87 -11.68
N ALA A 294 -4.82 -8.35 -12.20
CA ALA A 294 -6.11 -8.24 -11.53
C ALA A 294 -6.91 -9.55 -11.64
N ASN A 295 -7.61 -9.94 -10.56
CA ASN A 295 -8.46 -11.14 -10.50
C ASN A 295 -7.77 -12.39 -11.08
N ALA A 296 -6.61 -12.72 -10.53
CA ALA A 296 -5.76 -13.78 -11.06
C ALA A 296 -5.49 -14.85 -10.00
N VAL A 297 -5.47 -16.09 -10.46
CA VAL A 297 -4.89 -17.22 -9.73
C VAL A 297 -3.63 -17.63 -10.47
N VAL A 298 -2.48 -17.51 -9.82
CA VAL A 298 -1.16 -17.87 -10.35
C VAL A 298 -0.69 -19.13 -9.66
N ILE A 299 -0.30 -20.14 -10.42
CA ILE A 299 0.28 -21.38 -9.90
C ILE A 299 1.76 -21.37 -10.25
N GLU A 300 2.61 -21.14 -9.25
CA GLU A 300 4.06 -21.17 -9.39
C GLU A 300 4.54 -22.62 -9.25
N ARG A 301 5.15 -23.16 -10.31
CA ARG A 301 5.52 -24.59 -10.43
C ARG A 301 7.00 -24.87 -10.33
#